data_AF-A0A968W1B1-F1
#
_entry.id   AF-A0A968W1B1-F1
#
_cell.length_a   1.000
_cell.length_b   1.000
_cell.length_c   1.000
_cell.angle_alpha   90.00
_cell.angle_beta   90.00
_cell.angle_gamma   90.00
#
_symmetry.space_group_name_H-M   'P 1'
#
loop_
_entity.id
_entity.type
_entity.pdbx_description
1 polymer ?
#
loop_
_entity_poly.entity_id
_entity_poly.type
_entity_poly.pdbx_seq_one_letter_code
_entity_poly.pdbx_strand_id
1 'polypeptide(L)'
;MARKVKFSGLQLKKTNILNEDGTVTFIVEAQNITQRQLAWDLWLNTRTNGRNLCYVPITDSNNLRIFDNKEHDFPYIIDGGYFSYLPHKVEGAKQLSSKAFLYPDKPYIACFASGQLFVLTFQKHEQKEIHPEQSLVEIYNMVDPTNTSNHLLELEYHAPFKLLQPGETMQTWQKWHLFEYNGDNNREAHLRFLTSIDFERLLL
;
A
#
# COMPACT_ATOMS: atom_id res chain seq x y z
N MET A 1 32.15 17.49 19.61
CA MET A 1 31.16 18.35 18.91
C MET A 1 30.00 17.49 18.45
N ALA A 2 28.78 17.72 18.93
CA ALA A 2 27.61 17.00 18.46
C ALA A 2 27.32 17.39 16.99
N ARG A 3 27.23 16.39 16.11
CA ARG A 3 26.90 16.57 14.70
C ARG A 3 25.49 17.18 14.63
N LYS A 4 25.34 18.41 14.09
CA LYS A 4 24.02 18.99 13.80
C LYS A 4 23.30 18.06 12.80
N VAL A 5 22.31 17.30 13.26
CA VAL A 5 21.47 16.49 12.38
C VAL A 5 20.45 17.43 11.73
N LYS A 6 20.52 17.61 10.41
CA LYS A 6 19.76 18.62 9.64
C LYS A 6 18.40 18.14 9.08
N PHE A 7 17.97 16.92 9.38
CA PHE A 7 16.81 16.28 8.75
C PHE A 7 15.84 15.71 9.79
N SER A 8 15.37 14.47 9.60
CA SER A 8 14.42 13.77 10.48
C SER A 8 15.00 13.34 11.83
N GLY A 9 16.32 13.21 11.94
CA GLY A 9 16.95 12.58 13.11
C GLY A 9 17.06 11.05 13.00
N LEU A 10 16.62 10.46 11.89
CA LEU A 10 16.70 9.03 11.63
C LEU A 10 17.84 8.70 10.65
N GLN A 11 18.53 7.58 10.91
CA GLN A 11 19.35 6.90 9.92
C GLN A 11 18.58 5.70 9.39
N LEU A 12 18.41 5.64 8.06
CA LEU A 12 17.68 4.56 7.40
C LEU A 12 18.64 3.56 6.75
N LYS A 13 18.30 2.28 6.88
CA LYS A 13 18.90 1.18 6.11
C LYS A 13 17.77 0.42 5.42
N LYS A 14 17.85 0.29 4.09
CA LYS A 14 16.94 -0.53 3.30
C LYS A 14 17.73 -1.65 2.63
N THR A 15 17.35 -2.88 2.92
CA THR A 15 17.89 -4.08 2.29
C THR A 15 16.85 -4.64 1.33
N ASN A 16 17.26 -4.86 0.09
CA ASN A 16 16.45 -5.48 -0.95
C ASN A 16 17.04 -6.85 -1.25
N ILE A 17 16.22 -7.90 -1.23
CA ILE A 17 16.62 -9.28 -1.45
C ILE A 17 15.80 -9.83 -2.61
N LEU A 18 16.45 -10.29 -3.68
CA LEU A 18 15.82 -11.13 -4.69
C LEU A 18 15.97 -12.58 -4.23
N ASN A 19 14.86 -13.23 -3.92
CA ASN A 19 14.84 -14.60 -3.42
C ASN A 19 14.91 -15.61 -4.58
N GLU A 20 15.30 -16.84 -4.28
CA GLU A 20 15.40 -17.93 -5.27
C GLU A 20 14.05 -18.28 -5.92
N ASP A 21 12.95 -18.05 -5.21
CA ASP A 21 11.57 -18.22 -5.70
C ASP A 21 11.07 -17.07 -6.59
N GLY A 22 11.93 -16.08 -6.87
CA GLY A 22 11.60 -14.90 -7.68
C GLY A 22 10.89 -13.78 -6.94
N THR A 23 10.59 -13.93 -5.64
CA THR A 23 10.03 -12.85 -4.83
C THR A 23 11.08 -11.80 -4.46
N VAL A 24 10.64 -10.57 -4.17
CA VAL A 24 11.54 -9.50 -3.69
C VAL A 24 11.16 -9.10 -2.27
N THR A 25 12.09 -9.21 -1.32
CA THR A 25 11.88 -8.79 0.07
C THR A 25 12.58 -7.47 0.34
N PHE A 26 11.84 -6.53 0.92
CA PHE A 26 12.31 -5.26 1.41
C PHE A 26 12.33 -5.30 2.93
N ILE A 27 13.48 -5.03 3.53
CA ILE A 27 13.61 -4.84 4.97
C ILE A 27 14.08 -3.41 5.20
N VAL A 28 13.34 -2.64 5.98
CA VAL A 28 13.66 -1.25 6.29
C VAL A 28 13.86 -1.12 7.79
N GLU A 29 15.01 -0.59 8.18
CA GLU A 29 15.35 -0.23 9.55
C GLU A 29 15.56 1.28 9.65
N ALA A 30 15.09 1.88 10.75
CA ALA A 30 15.32 3.28 11.09
C ALA A 30 15.87 3.38 12.51
N GLN A 31 17.01 4.05 12.68
CA GLN A 31 17.60 4.32 13.99
C GLN A 31 17.49 5.81 14.34
N ASN A 32 17.07 6.14 15.56
CA ASN A 32 17.20 7.49 16.09
C ASN A 32 18.67 7.81 16.41
N ILE A 33 19.30 8.65 15.59
CA ILE A 33 20.71 9.06 15.74
C ILE A 33 20.87 10.38 16.52
N THR A 34 19.79 10.85 17.14
CA THR A 34 19.79 12.08 17.95
C THR A 34 19.90 11.76 19.44
N GLN A 35 20.05 12.80 20.26
CA GLN A 35 20.06 12.69 21.73
C GLN A 35 18.67 12.98 22.35
N ARG A 36 17.62 13.10 21.52
CA ARG A 36 16.24 13.32 21.98
C ARG A 36 15.33 12.23 21.46
N GLN A 37 14.17 12.08 22.07
CA GLN A 37 13.13 11.20 21.58
C GLN A 37 12.54 11.72 20.26
N LEU A 38 12.17 10.80 19.37
CA LEU A 38 11.52 11.11 18.09
C LEU A 38 10.31 10.22 17.89
N ALA A 39 9.24 10.75 17.30
CA ALA A 39 8.07 9.97 16.92
C ALA A 39 8.01 9.86 15.39
N TRP A 40 8.04 8.63 14.87
CA TRP A 40 8.05 8.33 13.45
C TRP A 40 7.43 6.95 13.17
N ASP A 41 7.02 6.76 11.93
CA ASP A 41 6.64 5.50 11.31
C ASP A 41 7.48 5.25 10.05
N LEU A 42 7.22 4.13 9.37
CA LEU A 42 7.83 3.77 8.08
C LEU A 42 6.75 3.42 7.08
N TRP A 43 6.77 4.07 5.91
CA TRP A 43 5.81 3.80 4.83
C TRP A 43 6.53 3.17 3.64
N LEU A 44 6.00 2.05 3.16
CA LEU A 44 6.46 1.41 1.94
C LEU A 44 5.42 1.63 0.85
N ASN A 45 5.71 2.58 -0.04
CA ASN A 45 4.86 2.96 -1.16
C ASN A 45 5.37 2.32 -2.46
N THR A 46 4.46 1.64 -3.16
CA THR A 46 4.69 1.14 -4.51
C THR A 46 3.77 1.85 -5.49
N ARG A 47 4.33 2.38 -6.59
CA ARG A 47 3.58 3.13 -7.61
C ARG A 47 3.41 2.31 -8.87
N THR A 48 2.21 2.37 -9.44
CA THR A 48 1.87 1.80 -10.74
C THR A 48 0.91 2.72 -11.50
N ASN A 49 0.41 2.30 -12.65
CA ASN A 49 -0.51 3.08 -13.45
C ASN A 49 -1.90 3.17 -12.78
N GLY A 50 -2.50 4.36 -12.74
CA GLY A 50 -3.83 4.64 -12.17
C GLY A 50 -5.01 3.87 -12.79
N ARG A 51 -4.81 3.23 -13.95
CA ARG A 51 -5.80 2.36 -14.59
C ARG A 51 -5.73 0.90 -14.17
N ASN A 52 -4.70 0.53 -13.40
CA ASN A 52 -4.61 -0.80 -12.84
C ASN A 52 -5.65 -0.98 -11.73
N LEU A 53 -6.07 -2.23 -11.51
CA LEU A 53 -7.04 -2.55 -10.47
C LEU A 53 -6.33 -3.18 -9.28
N CYS A 54 -6.48 -2.57 -8.12
CA CYS A 54 -6.03 -3.13 -6.86
C CYS A 54 -7.20 -3.64 -6.01
N TYR A 55 -6.86 -4.60 -5.16
CA TYR A 55 -7.76 -5.31 -4.28
C TYR A 55 -7.11 -5.35 -2.89
N VAL A 56 -7.82 -4.82 -1.92
CA VAL A 56 -7.42 -4.86 -0.51
C VAL A 56 -8.46 -5.69 0.23
N PRO A 57 -8.08 -6.75 0.96
CA PRO A 57 -9.03 -7.65 1.60
C PRO A 57 -9.71 -6.93 2.76
N ILE A 58 -11.01 -6.65 2.62
CA ILE A 58 -11.84 -6.04 3.66
C ILE A 58 -13.26 -6.61 3.53
N THR A 59 -13.86 -6.95 4.68
CA THR A 59 -15.24 -7.42 4.80
C THR A 59 -16.13 -6.44 5.55
N ASP A 60 -15.57 -5.66 6.47
CA ASP A 60 -16.28 -4.60 7.21
C ASP A 60 -15.97 -3.21 6.63
N SER A 61 -17.01 -2.48 6.22
CA SER A 61 -16.88 -1.10 5.75
C SER A 61 -16.42 -0.12 6.82
N ASN A 62 -16.54 -0.45 8.11
CA ASN A 62 -15.98 0.38 9.19
C ASN A 62 -14.44 0.44 9.15
N ASN A 63 -13.80 -0.52 8.47
CA ASN A 63 -12.36 -0.53 8.23
C ASN A 63 -11.95 0.30 7.01
N LEU A 64 -12.87 1.04 6.39
CA LEU A 64 -12.62 1.94 5.26
C LEU A 64 -12.97 3.38 5.65
N ARG A 65 -12.05 4.29 5.38
CA ARG A 65 -12.30 5.72 5.35
C ARG A 65 -11.83 6.30 4.01
N ILE A 66 -12.70 7.00 3.31
CA ILE A 66 -12.34 7.73 2.09
C ILE A 66 -11.99 9.17 2.46
N PHE A 67 -10.91 9.69 1.91
CA PHE A 67 -10.61 11.11 1.97
C PHE A 67 -11.63 11.86 1.10
N ASP A 68 -12.55 12.57 1.74
CA ASP A 68 -13.53 13.41 1.05
C ASP A 68 -12.84 14.70 0.56
N ASN A 69 -12.45 14.69 -0.71
CA ASN A 69 -12.22 15.92 -1.47
C ASN A 69 -13.39 16.06 -2.44
N LYS A 70 -14.41 16.84 -2.04
CA LYS A 70 -15.73 17.04 -2.69
C LYS A 70 -15.75 17.31 -4.20
N GLU A 71 -14.61 17.42 -4.87
CA GLU A 71 -14.51 17.67 -6.29
C GLU A 71 -14.34 16.40 -7.15
N HIS A 72 -14.00 15.23 -6.58
CA HIS A 72 -13.67 14.03 -7.36
C HIS A 72 -14.08 12.70 -6.69
N ASP A 73 -15.35 12.31 -6.82
CA ASP A 73 -15.82 10.99 -6.39
C ASP A 73 -15.24 9.88 -7.30
N PHE A 74 -14.15 9.25 -6.86
CA PHE A 74 -13.64 8.04 -7.51
C PHE A 74 -14.47 6.84 -7.01
N PRO A 75 -15.27 6.19 -7.87
CA PRO A 75 -16.17 5.14 -7.44
C PRO A 75 -15.37 3.94 -6.92
N TYR A 76 -15.86 3.32 -5.87
CA TYR A 76 -15.29 2.12 -5.28
C TYR A 76 -16.38 1.12 -4.94
N ILE A 77 -15.96 -0.12 -4.68
CA ILE A 77 -16.83 -1.19 -4.22
C ILE A 77 -16.16 -2.01 -3.13
N ILE A 78 -16.93 -2.46 -2.15
CA ILE A 78 -16.57 -3.55 -1.24
C ILE A 78 -17.47 -4.73 -1.61
N ASP A 79 -16.88 -5.77 -2.19
CA ASP A 79 -17.61 -6.96 -2.64
C ASP A 79 -16.64 -8.15 -2.75
N GLY A 80 -17.12 -9.37 -2.59
CA GLY A 80 -16.29 -10.58 -2.65
C GLY A 80 -15.16 -10.63 -1.61
N GLY A 81 -15.27 -9.86 -0.51
CA GLY A 81 -14.24 -9.73 0.51
C GLY A 81 -13.12 -8.73 0.19
N TYR A 82 -13.32 -7.85 -0.80
CA TYR A 82 -12.31 -6.88 -1.21
C TYR A 82 -12.88 -5.48 -1.46
N PHE A 83 -12.15 -4.48 -0.97
CA PHE A 83 -12.20 -3.12 -1.50
C PHE A 83 -11.49 -3.04 -2.86
N SER A 84 -12.04 -2.27 -3.78
CA SER A 84 -11.37 -1.85 -5.02
C SER A 84 -11.96 -0.55 -5.56
N TYR A 85 -11.13 0.33 -6.10
CA TYR A 85 -11.62 1.40 -6.97
C TYR A 85 -12.11 0.81 -8.29
N LEU A 86 -13.24 1.30 -8.79
CA LEU A 86 -13.81 0.84 -10.05
C LEU A 86 -13.15 1.56 -11.23
N PRO A 87 -12.99 0.88 -12.39
CA PRO A 87 -12.62 1.58 -13.61
C PRO A 87 -13.64 2.68 -13.90
N HIS A 88 -13.18 3.93 -13.97
CA HIS A 88 -14.03 5.05 -14.34
C HIS A 88 -13.66 5.53 -15.75
N LYS A 89 -14.65 5.61 -16.65
CA LYS A 89 -14.52 6.39 -17.88
C LYS A 89 -14.62 7.87 -17.51
N VAL A 90 -13.50 8.58 -17.47
CA VAL A 90 -13.53 10.01 -17.14
C VAL A 90 -14.27 10.74 -18.28
N GLU A 91 -15.49 11.20 -18.02
CA GLU A 91 -16.23 12.06 -18.94
C GLU A 91 -15.87 13.52 -18.62
N GLY A 92 -15.26 14.21 -19.59
CA GLY A 92 -14.74 15.58 -19.42
C GLY A 92 -13.24 15.65 -19.13
N ALA A 93 -12.71 16.88 -19.04
CA ALA A 93 -11.27 17.16 -18.97
C ALA A 93 -10.69 17.24 -17.55
N LYS A 94 -11.42 16.78 -16.52
CA LYS A 94 -10.98 16.89 -15.13
C LYS A 94 -10.29 15.62 -14.66
N GLN A 95 -9.14 15.78 -14.03
CA GLN A 95 -8.47 14.72 -13.28
C GLN A 95 -9.43 14.18 -12.21
N LEU A 96 -9.44 12.87 -12.00
CA LEU A 96 -10.11 12.24 -10.85
C LEU A 96 -9.05 11.70 -9.92
N SER A 97 -9.16 11.96 -8.62
CA SER A 97 -8.34 11.31 -7.62
C SER A 97 -9.08 11.03 -6.33
N SER A 98 -8.67 9.97 -5.64
CA SER A 98 -9.18 9.64 -4.31
C SER A 98 -8.12 8.94 -3.49
N LYS A 99 -8.26 9.02 -2.17
CA LYS A 99 -7.40 8.34 -1.20
C LYS A 99 -8.27 7.52 -0.25
N ALA A 100 -8.00 6.22 -0.16
CA ALA A 100 -8.65 5.31 0.75
C ALA A 100 -7.69 4.94 1.87
N PHE A 101 -8.16 4.99 3.11
CA PHE A 101 -7.50 4.53 4.31
C PHE A 101 -8.16 3.23 4.74
N LEU A 102 -7.42 2.13 4.73
CA LEU A 102 -7.96 0.78 4.91
C LEU A 102 -7.26 0.04 6.04
N TYR A 103 -8.02 -0.63 6.90
CA TYR A 103 -7.50 -1.60 7.86
C TYR A 103 -7.86 -3.02 7.38
N PRO A 104 -6.99 -3.67 6.60
CA PRO A 104 -7.36 -4.89 5.89
C PRO A 104 -7.49 -6.11 6.80
N ASP A 105 -8.35 -7.06 6.40
CA ASP A 105 -8.55 -8.34 7.08
C ASP A 105 -7.33 -9.25 6.96
N LYS A 106 -6.56 -9.13 5.87
CA LYS A 106 -5.31 -9.86 5.63
C LYS A 106 -4.20 -8.91 5.19
N PRO A 107 -2.93 -9.13 5.55
CA PRO A 107 -1.87 -8.16 5.30
C PRO A 107 -1.27 -8.28 3.90
N TYR A 108 -2.12 -8.06 2.89
CA TYR A 108 -1.67 -7.94 1.52
C TYR A 108 -2.45 -6.91 0.72
N ILE A 109 -1.83 -6.42 -0.35
CA ILE A 109 -2.46 -5.65 -1.42
C ILE A 109 -2.20 -6.39 -2.72
N ALA A 110 -3.25 -6.70 -3.48
CA ALA A 110 -3.16 -7.33 -4.78
C ALA A 110 -3.41 -6.29 -5.87
N CYS A 111 -2.62 -6.26 -6.94
CA CYS A 111 -2.77 -5.35 -8.06
C CYS A 111 -2.61 -6.09 -9.39
N PHE A 112 -3.62 -6.03 -10.23
CA PHE A 112 -3.57 -6.57 -11.58
C PHE A 112 -3.03 -5.50 -12.54
N ALA A 113 -1.95 -5.84 -13.25
CA ALA A 113 -1.28 -4.96 -14.18
C ALA A 113 -0.63 -5.79 -15.31
N SER A 114 -0.88 -5.43 -16.57
CA SER A 114 -0.14 -5.96 -17.73
C SER A 114 -0.04 -7.49 -17.81
N GLY A 115 -1.15 -8.22 -17.55
CA GLY A 115 -1.14 -9.69 -17.59
C GLY A 115 -0.46 -10.34 -16.38
N GLN A 116 -0.31 -9.60 -15.29
CA GLN A 116 0.28 -10.08 -14.05
C GLN A 116 -0.60 -9.71 -12.87
N LEU A 117 -0.59 -10.56 -11.85
CA LEU A 117 -0.98 -10.20 -10.51
C LEU A 117 0.29 -9.90 -9.71
N PHE A 118 0.39 -8.68 -9.22
CA PHE A 118 1.42 -8.23 -8.31
C PHE A 118 0.87 -8.15 -6.89
N VAL A 119 1.49 -8.86 -5.94
CA VAL A 119 1.02 -8.92 -4.55
C VAL A 119 2.09 -8.36 -3.63
N LEU A 120 1.71 -7.37 -2.83
CA LEU A 120 2.47 -6.86 -1.71
C LEU A 120 2.00 -7.57 -0.44
N THR A 121 2.89 -8.26 0.26
CA THR A 121 2.62 -8.82 1.60
C THR A 121 3.44 -8.10 2.65
N PHE A 122 2.92 -7.97 3.86
CA PHE A 122 3.54 -7.24 4.95
C PHE A 122 3.10 -7.79 6.31
N GLN A 123 3.57 -7.21 7.41
CA GLN A 123 3.13 -7.57 8.75
C GLN A 123 1.79 -6.92 9.08
N LYS A 124 0.85 -7.69 9.65
CA LYS A 124 -0.40 -7.14 10.21
C LYS A 124 -0.15 -6.61 11.62
N HIS A 125 -0.15 -5.28 11.77
CA HIS A 125 -0.06 -4.61 13.08
C HIS A 125 -1.44 -4.33 13.64
N GLU A 126 -1.53 -4.13 14.96
CA GLU A 126 -2.78 -3.71 15.58
C GLU A 126 -3.14 -2.29 15.17
N GLN A 127 -4.42 -1.99 14.99
CA GLN A 127 -4.86 -0.65 14.56
C GLN A 127 -4.38 0.47 15.49
N LYS A 128 -4.28 0.19 16.79
CA LYS A 128 -3.80 1.15 17.81
C LYS A 128 -2.32 1.52 17.67
N GLU A 129 -1.56 0.73 16.91
CA GLU A 129 -0.14 0.97 16.66
C GLU A 129 0.08 1.88 15.44
N ILE A 130 -0.95 2.09 14.62
CA ILE A 130 -0.90 2.94 13.43
C ILE A 130 -1.24 4.39 13.82
N HIS A 131 -0.61 5.36 13.14
CA HIS A 131 -0.90 6.77 13.39
C HIS A 131 -2.41 7.06 13.18
N PRO A 132 -3.08 7.80 14.09
CA PRO A 132 -4.54 7.98 14.05
C PRO A 132 -5.09 8.62 12.77
N GLU A 133 -4.27 9.43 12.08
CA GLU A 133 -4.66 10.08 10.82
C GLU A 133 -4.48 9.18 9.58
N GLN A 134 -3.78 8.05 9.74
CA GLN A 134 -3.42 7.11 8.68
C GLN A 134 -4.21 5.79 8.82
N SER A 135 -3.85 4.80 8.01
CA SER A 135 -4.27 3.42 8.22
C SER A 135 -3.18 2.43 7.79
N LEU A 136 -3.31 1.16 8.17
CA LEU A 136 -2.33 0.11 7.86
C LEU A 136 -2.05 0.02 6.35
N VAL A 137 -3.08 0.23 5.53
CA VAL A 137 -2.98 0.38 4.08
C VAL A 137 -3.59 1.71 3.65
N GLU A 138 -2.92 2.38 2.71
CA GLU A 138 -3.49 3.54 2.01
C GLU A 138 -3.40 3.34 0.50
N ILE A 139 -4.49 3.62 -0.21
CA ILE A 139 -4.56 3.53 -1.67
C ILE A 139 -4.91 4.90 -2.21
N TYR A 140 -3.96 5.53 -2.90
CA TYR A 140 -4.22 6.72 -3.69
C TYR A 140 -4.36 6.33 -5.15
N ASN A 141 -5.46 6.72 -5.78
CA ASN A 141 -5.63 6.54 -7.22
C ASN A 141 -5.88 7.89 -7.89
N MET A 142 -5.25 8.11 -9.03
CA MET A 142 -5.42 9.29 -9.86
C MET A 142 -5.40 8.93 -11.34
N VAL A 143 -6.41 9.44 -12.05
CA VAL A 143 -6.56 9.31 -13.50
C VAL A 143 -6.76 10.69 -14.11
N ASP A 144 -5.89 11.04 -15.04
CA ASP A 144 -5.89 12.30 -15.80
C ASP A 144 -6.32 12.02 -17.25
N PRO A 145 -7.51 12.47 -17.68
CA PRO A 145 -7.99 12.22 -19.04
C PRO A 145 -7.14 12.92 -20.11
N THR A 146 -6.42 13.98 -19.76
CA THR A 146 -5.65 14.82 -20.69
C THR A 146 -4.20 14.36 -20.85
N ASN A 147 -3.65 13.67 -19.85
CA ASN A 147 -2.29 13.15 -19.88
C ASN A 147 -2.19 11.77 -19.21
N THR A 148 -2.09 10.72 -20.02
CA THR A 148 -2.01 9.34 -19.51
C THR A 148 -0.72 9.03 -18.75
N SER A 149 0.36 9.80 -18.95
CA SER A 149 1.59 9.65 -18.16
C SER A 149 1.44 10.09 -16.70
N ASN A 150 0.37 10.84 -16.39
CA ASN A 150 0.05 11.27 -15.03
C ASN A 150 -0.73 10.20 -14.26
N HIS A 151 -1.21 9.12 -14.88
CA HIS A 151 -1.99 8.08 -14.18
C HIS A 151 -1.15 7.43 -13.09
N LEU A 152 -1.66 7.49 -11.85
CA LEU A 152 -0.93 7.04 -10.68
C LEU A 152 -1.84 6.23 -9.77
N LEU A 153 -1.41 5.02 -9.46
CA LEU A 153 -1.92 4.21 -8.37
C LEU A 153 -0.79 4.02 -7.36
N GLU A 154 -0.98 4.49 -6.13
CA GLU A 154 -0.07 4.25 -5.01
C GLU A 154 -0.64 3.18 -4.10
N LEU A 155 0.18 2.18 -3.80
CA LEU A 155 -0.11 1.07 -2.90
C LEU A 155 0.79 1.23 -1.68
N GLU A 156 0.24 1.74 -0.59
CA GLU A 156 1.01 2.06 0.61
C GLU A 156 0.72 1.09 1.75
N TYR A 157 1.78 0.65 2.41
CA TYR A 157 1.75 -0.04 3.69
C TYR A 157 2.45 0.82 4.75
N HIS A 158 1.80 0.98 5.91
CA HIS A 158 2.27 1.77 7.04
C HIS A 158 2.67 0.87 8.21
N ALA A 159 3.91 1.00 8.69
CA ALA A 159 4.39 0.33 9.90
C ALA A 159 3.96 1.10 11.17
N PRO A 160 4.12 0.52 12.38
CA PRO A 160 3.74 1.16 13.63
C PRO A 160 4.38 2.54 13.80
N PHE A 161 3.56 3.50 14.28
CA PHE A 161 4.03 4.80 14.72
C PHE A 161 4.68 4.66 16.10
N LYS A 162 6.00 4.83 16.14
CA LYS A 162 6.82 4.58 17.33
C LYS A 162 7.49 5.82 17.85
N LEU A 163 7.57 5.88 19.16
CA LEU A 163 8.30 6.90 19.89
C LEU A 163 9.68 6.34 20.29
N LEU A 164 10.70 6.64 19.48
CA LEU A 164 12.05 6.08 19.56
C LEU A 164 12.95 6.88 20.52
N GLN A 165 13.56 6.18 21.46
CA GLN A 165 14.64 6.70 22.31
C GLN A 165 15.93 6.93 21.51
N PRO A 166 16.88 7.75 22.01
CA PRO A 166 18.22 7.85 21.44
C PRO A 166 18.87 6.48 21.22
N GLY A 167 19.27 6.19 19.98
CA GLY A 167 19.89 4.93 19.58
C GLY A 167 18.91 3.77 19.30
N GLU A 168 17.62 3.93 19.60
CA GLU A 168 16.60 2.90 19.36
C GLU A 168 16.29 2.75 17.87
N THR A 169 15.99 1.51 17.47
CA THR A 169 15.61 1.15 16.11
C THR A 169 14.16 0.71 16.00
N MET A 170 13.54 1.01 14.86
CA MET A 170 12.34 0.33 14.38
C MET A 170 12.64 -0.35 13.05
N GLN A 171 11.91 -1.44 12.78
CA GLN A 171 12.06 -2.21 11.56
C GLN A 171 10.69 -2.63 11.03
N THR A 172 10.59 -2.74 9.71
CA THR A 172 9.45 -3.33 9.01
C THR A 172 9.91 -4.07 7.77
N TRP A 173 9.03 -4.87 7.18
CA TRP A 173 9.28 -5.56 5.93
C TRP A 173 8.06 -5.53 5.00
N GLN A 174 8.32 -5.68 3.71
CA GLN A 174 7.32 -5.96 2.68
C GLN A 174 7.92 -6.96 1.69
N LYS A 175 7.15 -7.95 1.25
CA LYS A 175 7.57 -8.91 0.24
C LYS A 175 6.66 -8.81 -0.98
N TRP A 176 7.28 -8.72 -2.15
CA TRP A 176 6.63 -8.63 -3.45
C TRP A 176 6.59 -10.01 -4.09
N HIS A 177 5.40 -10.39 -4.54
CA HIS A 177 5.15 -11.60 -5.30
C HIS A 177 4.61 -11.22 -6.67
N LEU A 178 4.96 -12.01 -7.68
CA LEU A 178 4.49 -11.81 -9.04
C LEU A 178 3.95 -13.12 -9.59
N PHE A 179 2.71 -13.10 -10.04
CA PHE A 179 2.03 -14.24 -10.65
C PHE A 179 1.65 -13.88 -12.08
N GLU A 180 1.81 -14.81 -13.00
CA GLU A 180 1.25 -14.68 -14.34
C GLU A 180 -0.27 -14.68 -14.27
N TYR A 181 -0.90 -13.78 -15.02
CA TYR A 181 -2.35 -13.66 -15.08
C TYR A 181 -2.82 -13.52 -16.54
N ASN A 182 -3.34 -14.62 -17.07
CA ASN A 182 -3.86 -14.71 -18.44
C ASN A 182 -5.39 -14.63 -18.51
N GLY A 183 -6.06 -14.28 -17.41
CA GLY A 183 -7.51 -14.11 -17.39
C GLY A 183 -7.96 -12.75 -17.95
N ASP A 184 -9.26 -12.58 -18.12
CA ASP A 184 -9.83 -11.32 -18.59
C ASP A 184 -9.54 -10.17 -17.61
N ASN A 185 -9.33 -8.97 -18.13
CA ASN A 185 -9.16 -7.77 -17.30
C ASN A 185 -10.51 -7.22 -16.82
N ASN A 186 -11.19 -8.00 -15.98
CA ASN A 186 -12.44 -7.62 -15.33
C ASN A 186 -12.50 -8.14 -13.90
N ARG A 187 -13.36 -7.51 -13.08
CA ARG A 187 -13.46 -7.82 -11.65
C ARG A 187 -13.76 -9.29 -11.38
N GLU A 188 -14.69 -9.88 -12.13
CA GLU A 188 -15.14 -11.25 -11.91
C GLU A 188 -13.98 -12.26 -12.10
N ALA A 189 -13.20 -12.09 -13.16
CA ALA A 189 -12.03 -12.91 -13.45
C ALA A 189 -10.90 -12.67 -12.43
N HIS A 190 -10.67 -11.42 -12.01
CA HIS A 190 -9.73 -11.09 -10.93
C HIS A 190 -10.09 -11.76 -9.62
N LEU A 191 -11.35 -11.67 -9.18
CA LEU A 191 -11.80 -12.27 -7.92
C LEU A 191 -11.66 -13.79 -7.95
N ARG A 192 -12.03 -14.44 -9.07
CA ARG A 192 -11.77 -15.89 -9.24
C ARG A 192 -10.30 -16.23 -9.10
N PHE A 193 -9.42 -15.48 -9.74
CA PHE A 193 -7.98 -15.72 -9.67
C PHE A 193 -7.44 -15.52 -8.25
N LEU A 194 -7.85 -14.44 -7.55
CA LEU A 194 -7.48 -14.21 -6.16
C LEU A 194 -7.92 -15.37 -5.25
N THR A 195 -9.12 -15.92 -5.44
CA THR A 195 -9.59 -17.07 -4.65
C THR A 195 -8.82 -18.37 -4.92
N SER A 196 -8.06 -18.44 -6.01
CA SER A 196 -7.19 -19.60 -6.31
C SER A 196 -5.84 -19.55 -5.61
N ILE A 197 -5.46 -18.42 -5.01
CA ILE A 197 -4.16 -18.20 -4.38
C ILE A 197 -4.25 -18.48 -2.88
N ASP A 198 -3.36 -19.34 -2.38
CA ASP A 198 -3.19 -19.57 -0.94
C ASP A 198 -2.33 -18.45 -0.33
N PHE A 199 -2.96 -17.32 -0.03
CA PHE A 199 -2.28 -16.15 0.55
C PHE A 199 -1.67 -16.41 1.93
N GLU A 200 -2.14 -17.39 2.69
CA GLU A 200 -1.56 -17.71 4.01
C GLU A 200 -0.14 -18.26 3.86
N ARG A 201 0.14 -19.01 2.79
CA ARG A 201 1.49 -19.49 2.47
C ARG A 201 2.45 -18.36 2.06
N LEU A 202 1.92 -17.25 1.56
CA LEU A 202 2.75 -16.10 1.15
C LEU A 202 3.24 -15.26 2.32
N LEU A 203 2.66 -15.46 3.52
CA LEU A 203 3.02 -14.77 4.77
C LEU A 203 4.06 -15.51 5.61
N LEU A 204 4.44 -16.73 5.20
CA LEU A 204 5.52 -17.53 5.79
C LEU A 204 6.89 -17.14 5.20
#